data_AF-A0A5C3N629-F1
#
_entry.id   AF-A0A5C3N629-F1
#
_cell.length_a   1.000
_cell.length_b   1.000
_cell.length_c   1.000
_cell.angle_alpha   90.00
_cell.angle_beta   90.00
_cell.angle_gamma   90.00
#
_symmetry.space_group_name_H-M   'P 1'
#
loop_
_entity.id
_entity.type
_entity.pdbx_description
1 polymer ?
#
loop_
_entity_poly.entity_id
_entity_poly.type
_entity_poly.pdbx_seq_one_letter_code
_entity_poly.pdbx_strand_id
1 'polypeptide(L)'
;MWDIAQVNGFPDVDVKRLWSLQLFTAHSLKNKWLAPFRATALRTCEQVDEALATMDIAAMKRVTSGAFQDEQVKLIKMMLANPDVFQTIRRDVFLVAPLKICSIRAAPGFVGAEEPRIGNRLIVQVCVEYRRIQAISIYNRDNKRITREGAIALDQAPEIKPSLDYLVLEKRMWYEGPWTVRDSLRPGADYKVQSM
;
A
#
# COMPACT_ATOMS: atom_id res chain seq x y z
N MET A 1 17.90 3.47 0.81
CA MET A 1 18.07 4.37 -0.33
C MET A 1 17.98 3.47 -1.55
N TRP A 2 16.95 3.63 -2.39
CA TRP A 2 16.50 2.58 -3.33
C TRP A 2 16.76 3.00 -4.77
N ASP A 3 18.01 2.85 -5.22
CA ASP A 3 18.53 3.21 -6.54
C ASP A 3 18.15 2.22 -7.66
N ILE A 4 16.93 1.70 -7.66
CA ILE A 4 16.50 0.73 -8.69
C ILE A 4 16.54 1.38 -10.09
N ALA A 5 16.25 2.68 -10.17
CA ALA A 5 16.33 3.44 -11.41
C ALA A 5 17.78 3.71 -11.85
N GLN A 6 18.75 3.78 -10.93
CA GLN A 6 20.15 4.00 -11.29
C GLN A 6 20.89 2.69 -11.61
N VAL A 7 20.54 1.60 -10.94
CA VAL A 7 21.33 0.35 -10.96
C VAL A 7 20.85 -0.66 -12.04
N ASN A 8 19.70 -0.42 -12.70
CA ASN A 8 19.12 -1.37 -13.67
C ASN A 8 19.07 -2.82 -13.15
N GLY A 9 18.84 -3.01 -11.84
CA GLY A 9 18.92 -4.30 -11.17
C GLY A 9 18.08 -4.36 -9.89
N PHE A 10 18.00 -5.54 -9.27
CA PHE A 10 17.32 -5.71 -8.00
C PHE A 10 18.23 -5.25 -6.84
N PRO A 11 17.73 -4.42 -5.93
CA PRO A 11 18.51 -3.96 -4.77
C PRO A 11 18.85 -5.17 -3.88
N ASP A 12 20.10 -5.21 -3.41
CA ASP A 12 20.65 -6.26 -2.53
C ASP A 12 20.70 -7.67 -3.12
N VAL A 13 20.57 -7.81 -4.45
CA VAL A 13 20.65 -9.10 -5.15
C VAL A 13 21.73 -9.03 -6.24
N ASP A 14 22.84 -9.70 -6.01
CA ASP A 14 23.87 -9.90 -7.03
C ASP A 14 23.48 -11.04 -7.99
N VAL A 15 23.05 -10.67 -9.19
CA VAL A 15 22.66 -11.63 -10.24
C VAL A 15 23.90 -12.04 -11.03
N LYS A 16 24.59 -13.08 -10.56
CA LYS A 16 25.81 -13.60 -11.21
C LYS A 16 25.58 -14.19 -12.61
N ARG A 17 24.35 -14.64 -12.92
CA ARG A 17 23.96 -15.25 -14.21
C ARG A 17 22.51 -14.92 -14.55
N LEU A 18 22.26 -14.51 -15.80
CA LEU A 18 20.92 -14.20 -16.32
C LEU A 18 19.97 -15.42 -16.24
N TRP A 19 20.49 -16.60 -16.52
CA TRP A 19 19.78 -17.87 -16.38
C TRP A 19 20.14 -18.53 -15.05
N SER A 20 19.37 -18.23 -14.01
CA SER A 20 19.49 -18.86 -12.70
C SER A 20 18.36 -19.87 -12.50
N LEU A 21 18.68 -21.04 -11.93
CA LEU A 21 17.64 -21.99 -11.50
C LEU A 21 16.66 -21.39 -10.48
N GLN A 22 17.05 -20.29 -9.83
CA GLN A 22 16.17 -19.55 -8.93
C GLN A 22 14.93 -18.99 -9.65
N LEU A 23 15.00 -18.73 -10.97
CA LEU A 23 13.85 -18.36 -11.80
C LEU A 23 12.73 -19.39 -11.71
N PHE A 24 13.07 -20.68 -11.71
CA PHE A 24 12.09 -21.77 -11.62
C PHE A 24 11.58 -22.02 -10.20
N THR A 25 12.27 -21.47 -9.20
CA THR A 25 11.84 -21.51 -7.78
C THR A 25 11.19 -20.20 -7.32
N ALA A 26 10.84 -19.32 -8.27
CA ALA A 26 10.34 -17.98 -8.00
C ALA A 26 8.92 -18.00 -7.41
N HIS A 27 8.82 -18.43 -6.15
CA HIS A 27 7.60 -18.35 -5.37
C HIS A 27 7.68 -17.15 -4.43
N SER A 28 6.62 -16.35 -4.35
CA SER A 28 6.62 -15.10 -3.60
C SER A 28 7.17 -15.23 -2.18
N LEU A 29 6.85 -16.31 -1.44
CA LEU A 29 7.26 -16.47 -0.04
C LEU A 29 8.66 -17.07 0.15
N LYS A 30 9.12 -17.90 -0.80
CA LYS A 30 10.38 -18.65 -0.67
C LYS A 30 11.54 -18.06 -1.49
N ASN A 31 11.23 -17.16 -2.41
CA ASN A 31 12.23 -16.55 -3.28
C ASN A 31 13.03 -15.48 -2.52
N LYS A 32 14.36 -15.66 -2.48
CA LYS A 32 15.32 -14.71 -1.91
C LYS A 32 15.36 -13.40 -2.69
N TRP A 33 15.16 -13.42 -4.02
CA TRP A 33 15.17 -12.22 -4.86
C TRP A 33 14.03 -11.26 -4.55
N LEU A 34 12.89 -11.80 -4.12
CA LEU A 34 11.72 -11.00 -3.76
C LEU A 34 11.75 -10.57 -2.29
N ALA A 35 12.66 -11.09 -1.46
CA ALA A 35 12.68 -10.79 -0.04
C ALA A 35 12.89 -9.29 0.28
N PRO A 36 13.86 -8.59 -0.35
CA PRO A 36 14.02 -7.14 -0.13
C PRO A 36 12.77 -6.37 -0.55
N PHE A 37 12.20 -6.72 -1.70
CA PHE A 37 10.98 -6.07 -2.19
C PHE A 37 9.77 -6.33 -1.29
N ARG A 38 9.60 -7.54 -0.71
CA ARG A 38 8.52 -7.82 0.26
C ARG A 38 8.62 -6.90 1.47
N ALA A 39 9.82 -6.65 1.99
CA ALA A 39 10.03 -5.73 3.11
C ALA A 39 9.66 -4.29 2.72
N THR A 40 10.03 -3.84 1.52
CA THR A 40 9.67 -2.51 0.99
C THR A 40 8.17 -2.36 0.78
N ALA A 41 7.52 -3.37 0.20
CA ALA A 41 6.09 -3.39 -0.01
C ALA A 41 5.34 -3.34 1.34
N LEU A 42 5.77 -4.15 2.31
CA LEU A 42 5.20 -4.15 3.64
C LEU A 42 5.32 -2.76 4.30
N ARG A 43 6.50 -2.16 4.29
CA ARG A 43 6.71 -0.81 4.84
C ARG A 43 5.80 0.21 4.16
N THR A 44 5.60 0.10 2.85
CA THR A 44 4.71 1.01 2.11
C THR A 44 3.26 0.85 2.58
N CYS A 45 2.79 -0.40 2.76
CA CYS A 45 1.46 -0.67 3.29
C CYS A 45 1.29 -0.17 4.74
N GLU A 46 2.29 -0.36 5.60
CA GLU A 46 2.30 0.15 6.97
C GLU A 46 2.23 1.68 7.01
N GLN A 47 2.96 2.37 6.13
CA GLN A 47 2.91 3.83 6.02
C GLN A 47 1.52 4.33 5.58
N VAL A 48 0.81 3.57 4.74
CA VAL A 48 -0.59 3.88 4.37
C VAL A 48 -1.50 3.71 5.59
N ASP A 49 -1.37 2.60 6.31
CA ASP A 49 -2.16 2.35 7.53
C ASP A 49 -1.90 3.43 8.60
N GLU A 50 -0.63 3.84 8.78
CA GLU A 50 -0.22 4.92 9.68
C GLU A 50 -0.79 6.27 9.26
N ALA A 51 -0.64 6.66 7.98
CA ALA A 51 -1.20 7.91 7.47
C ALA A 51 -2.73 7.97 7.62
N LEU A 52 -3.40 6.83 7.48
CA LEU A 52 -4.85 6.74 7.69
C LEU A 52 -5.22 6.81 9.19
N ALA A 53 -4.39 6.26 10.09
CA ALA A 53 -4.61 6.34 11.54
C ALA A 53 -4.41 7.77 12.06
N THR A 54 -3.38 8.48 11.59
CA THR A 54 -3.08 9.87 11.96
C THR A 54 -3.93 10.89 11.20
N MET A 55 -4.71 10.46 10.21
CA MET A 55 -5.50 11.32 9.31
C MET A 55 -4.63 12.35 8.56
N ASP A 56 -3.37 12.04 8.30
CA ASP A 56 -2.44 12.94 7.61
C ASP A 56 -2.59 12.85 6.09
N ILE A 57 -3.23 13.87 5.51
CA ILE A 57 -3.45 14.01 4.06
C ILE A 57 -2.12 14.13 3.30
N ALA A 58 -1.12 14.82 3.85
CA ALA A 58 0.16 15.03 3.19
C ALA A 58 0.96 13.72 3.15
N ALA A 59 1.00 12.99 4.26
CA ALA A 59 1.58 11.64 4.30
C ALA A 59 0.86 10.71 3.32
N MET A 60 -0.48 10.70 3.32
CA MET A 60 -1.28 9.86 2.41
C MET A 60 -0.94 10.11 0.94
N LYS A 61 -0.89 11.37 0.51
CA LYS A 61 -0.53 11.76 -0.87
C LYS A 61 0.90 11.41 -1.26
N ARG A 62 1.81 11.28 -0.29
CA ARG A 62 3.21 10.88 -0.55
C ARG A 62 3.33 9.39 -0.81
N VAL A 63 2.50 8.56 -0.17
CA VAL A 63 2.60 7.09 -0.20
C VAL A 63 1.56 6.42 -1.09
N THR A 64 0.60 7.19 -1.60
CA THR A 64 -0.45 6.71 -2.52
C THR A 64 -0.44 7.48 -3.84
N SER A 65 -1.16 6.96 -4.83
CA SER A 65 -1.38 7.63 -6.11
C SER A 65 -2.68 7.15 -6.75
N GLY A 66 -3.09 7.77 -7.87
CA GLY A 66 -4.24 7.33 -8.66
C GLY A 66 -5.56 7.37 -7.90
N ALA A 67 -6.48 6.48 -8.28
CA ALA A 67 -7.81 6.40 -7.68
C ALA A 67 -7.78 6.08 -6.18
N PHE A 68 -6.84 5.23 -5.74
CA PHE A 68 -6.69 4.89 -4.34
C PHE A 68 -6.42 6.13 -3.48
N GLN A 69 -5.52 7.01 -3.93
CA GLN A 69 -5.25 8.26 -3.22
C GLN A 69 -6.51 9.10 -3.07
N ASP A 70 -7.27 9.28 -4.15
CA ASP A 70 -8.45 10.15 -4.15
C ASP A 70 -9.53 9.62 -3.20
N GLU A 71 -9.73 8.29 -3.17
CA GLU A 71 -10.62 7.62 -2.22
C GLU A 71 -10.19 7.82 -0.77
N GLN A 72 -8.91 7.58 -0.45
CA GLN A 72 -8.41 7.71 0.92
C GLN A 72 -8.42 9.17 1.39
N VAL A 73 -8.03 10.12 0.54
CA VAL A 73 -8.07 11.55 0.87
C VAL A 73 -9.51 12.02 1.07
N LYS A 74 -10.44 11.56 0.24
CA LYS A 74 -11.87 11.85 0.43
C LYS A 74 -12.37 11.31 1.77
N LEU A 75 -12.02 10.08 2.12
CA LEU A 75 -12.37 9.47 3.41
C LEU A 75 -11.84 10.29 4.58
N ILE A 76 -10.56 10.65 4.56
CA ILE A 76 -9.93 11.47 5.61
C ILE A 76 -10.65 12.82 5.74
N LYS A 77 -10.93 13.50 4.63
CA LYS A 77 -11.66 14.79 4.64
C LYS A 77 -13.06 14.66 5.21
N MET A 78 -13.80 13.59 4.88
CA MET A 78 -15.13 13.33 5.43
C MET A 78 -15.09 13.09 6.95
N MET A 79 -14.04 12.42 7.44
CA MET A 79 -13.82 12.23 8.87
C MET A 79 -13.49 13.55 9.58
N LEU A 80 -12.58 14.34 9.02
CA LEU A 80 -12.19 15.64 9.58
C LEU A 80 -13.32 16.69 9.56
N ALA A 81 -14.22 16.63 8.57
CA ALA A 81 -15.36 17.53 8.47
C ALA A 81 -16.43 17.28 9.56
N ASN A 82 -16.41 16.12 10.21
CA ASN A 82 -17.33 15.75 11.29
C ASN A 82 -16.59 15.55 12.63
N PRO A 83 -15.96 16.62 13.18
CA PRO A 83 -15.10 16.52 14.35
C PRO A 83 -15.86 16.26 15.66
N ASP A 84 -17.20 16.33 15.62
CA ASP A 84 -18.07 15.98 16.76
C ASP A 84 -18.28 14.46 16.87
N VAL A 85 -18.03 13.72 15.79
CA VAL A 85 -18.25 12.27 15.72
C VAL A 85 -16.93 11.51 15.93
N PHE A 86 -15.81 11.98 15.39
CA PHE A 86 -14.53 11.26 15.42
C PHE A 86 -13.36 12.21 15.65
N GLN A 87 -12.61 12.05 16.74
CA GLN A 87 -11.42 12.88 16.97
C GLN A 87 -10.11 12.10 16.82
N THR A 88 -10.05 10.85 17.29
CA THR A 88 -8.86 10.01 17.12
C THR A 88 -9.27 8.60 16.73
N ILE A 89 -8.69 8.06 15.65
CA ILE A 89 -8.84 6.66 15.28
C ILE A 89 -7.50 5.98 15.53
N ARG A 90 -7.44 5.19 16.60
CA ARG A 90 -6.30 4.30 16.81
C ARG A 90 -6.54 3.02 16.03
N ARG A 91 -5.63 2.71 15.12
CA ARG A 91 -5.60 1.43 14.39
C ARG A 91 -4.34 0.69 14.80
N ASP A 92 -4.50 -0.37 15.59
CA ASP A 92 -3.42 -1.32 15.82
C ASP A 92 -3.55 -2.41 14.76
N VAL A 93 -2.49 -2.60 13.97
CA VAL A 93 -2.48 -3.49 12.80
C VAL A 93 -1.48 -4.62 13.04
N PHE A 94 -1.95 -5.85 12.92
CA PHE A 94 -1.14 -7.05 13.10
C PHE A 94 -1.16 -7.89 11.83
N LEU A 95 0.00 -8.26 11.30
CA LEU A 95 0.10 -9.17 10.17
C LEU A 95 -0.33 -10.59 10.57
N VAL A 96 -1.24 -11.19 9.82
CA VAL A 96 -1.66 -12.60 10.02
C VAL A 96 -0.70 -13.54 9.31
N ALA A 97 -0.19 -13.11 8.16
CA ALA A 97 0.70 -13.88 7.32
C ALA A 97 1.72 -12.93 6.66
N PRO A 98 2.88 -13.44 6.23
CA PRO A 98 3.81 -12.65 5.43
C PRO A 98 3.14 -12.13 4.16
N LEU A 99 3.44 -10.89 3.80
CA LEU A 99 2.94 -10.26 2.58
C LEU A 99 3.32 -11.10 1.35
N LYS A 100 2.32 -11.46 0.55
CA LYS A 100 2.49 -12.28 -0.63
C LYS A 100 2.34 -11.43 -1.88
N ILE A 101 3.27 -11.58 -2.80
CA ILE A 101 3.25 -10.97 -4.13
C ILE A 101 2.44 -11.89 -5.04
N CYS A 102 1.35 -11.37 -5.58
CA CYS A 102 0.42 -12.11 -6.43
C CYS A 102 0.78 -11.98 -7.90
N SER A 103 1.16 -10.78 -8.35
CA SER A 103 1.57 -10.56 -9.73
C SER A 103 2.52 -9.37 -9.85
N ILE A 104 3.47 -9.45 -10.79
CA ILE A 104 4.34 -8.35 -11.18
C ILE A 104 4.08 -8.08 -12.66
N ARG A 105 3.88 -6.81 -13.02
CA ARG A 105 3.69 -6.36 -14.40
C ARG A 105 4.59 -5.16 -14.66
N ALA A 106 5.13 -5.07 -15.86
CA ALA A 106 5.88 -3.92 -16.32
C ALA A 106 5.35 -3.51 -17.69
N ALA A 107 5.16 -2.22 -17.89
CA ALA A 107 4.69 -1.66 -19.16
C ALA A 107 5.38 -0.31 -19.43
N PRO A 108 5.58 0.08 -20.70
CA PRO A 108 5.97 1.44 -21.04
C PRO A 108 4.91 2.42 -20.53
N GLY A 109 5.32 3.42 -19.75
CA GLY A 109 4.41 4.46 -19.28
C GLY A 109 4.96 5.88 -19.40
N PHE A 110 6.26 6.04 -19.72
CA PHE A 110 6.80 7.34 -20.07
C PHE A 110 6.46 7.68 -21.52
N VAL A 111 5.67 8.73 -21.72
CA VAL A 111 5.14 9.16 -23.04
C VAL A 111 5.98 10.29 -23.66
N GLY A 112 7.11 10.65 -23.06
CA GLY A 112 8.00 11.67 -23.64
C GLY A 112 8.66 11.19 -24.93
N ALA A 113 8.85 12.11 -25.88
CA ALA A 113 9.46 11.84 -27.18
C ALA A 113 10.89 11.28 -27.03
N GLU A 114 11.69 11.89 -26.16
CA GLU A 114 13.04 11.44 -25.82
C GLU A 114 13.03 10.40 -24.70
N GLU A 115 14.11 9.64 -24.55
CA GLU A 115 14.26 8.75 -23.40
C GLU A 115 14.55 9.58 -22.14
N PRO A 116 14.07 9.13 -20.96
CA PRO A 116 14.36 9.84 -19.73
C PRO A 116 15.86 9.83 -19.46
N ARG A 117 16.41 10.98 -19.04
CA ARG A 117 17.85 11.11 -18.71
C ARG A 117 18.32 10.17 -17.61
N ILE A 118 17.41 9.71 -16.76
CA ILE A 118 17.68 8.81 -15.64
C ILE A 118 16.65 7.67 -15.70
N GLY A 119 17.14 6.43 -15.57
CA GLY A 119 16.30 5.24 -15.52
C GLY A 119 15.73 4.78 -16.86
N ASN A 120 14.49 4.27 -16.86
CA ASN A 120 13.86 3.72 -18.06
C ASN A 120 12.37 4.09 -18.17
N ARG A 121 11.78 3.91 -19.35
CA ARG A 121 10.40 4.29 -19.68
C ARG A 121 9.32 3.43 -18.99
N LEU A 122 9.71 2.44 -18.19
CA LEU A 122 8.78 1.47 -17.63
C LEU A 122 8.10 2.00 -16.37
N ILE A 123 6.84 1.61 -16.22
CA ILE A 123 6.14 1.57 -14.94
C ILE A 123 6.10 0.11 -14.51
N VAL A 124 6.50 -0.16 -13.27
CA VAL A 124 6.34 -1.48 -12.65
C VAL A 124 5.16 -1.41 -11.70
N GLN A 125 4.25 -2.36 -11.83
CA GLN A 125 3.09 -2.55 -10.97
C GLN A 125 3.16 -3.92 -10.32
N VAL A 126 2.98 -3.96 -9.00
CA VAL A 126 3.05 -5.19 -8.22
C VAL A 126 1.79 -5.33 -7.37
N CYS A 127 1.03 -6.38 -7.61
CA CYS A 127 -0.13 -6.73 -6.79
C CYS A 127 0.32 -7.59 -5.61
N VAL A 128 -0.08 -7.20 -4.41
CA VAL A 128 0.26 -7.88 -3.16
C VAL A 128 -1.00 -8.23 -2.36
N GLU A 129 -1.03 -9.42 -1.79
CA GLU A 129 -2.00 -9.86 -0.81
C GLU A 129 -1.53 -9.41 0.58
N TYR A 130 -2.27 -8.47 1.18
CA TYR A 130 -1.99 -7.87 2.46
C TYR A 130 -3.04 -8.32 3.49
N ARG A 131 -2.72 -9.40 4.20
CA ARG A 131 -3.60 -10.03 5.19
C ARG A 131 -3.24 -9.60 6.60
N ARG A 132 -4.16 -8.90 7.26
CA ARG A 132 -3.94 -8.33 8.59
C ARG A 132 -5.17 -8.44 9.49
N ILE A 133 -4.95 -8.35 10.78
CA ILE A 133 -5.98 -8.12 11.80
C ILE A 133 -5.86 -6.65 12.19
N GLN A 134 -6.98 -5.94 12.16
CA GLN A 134 -7.06 -4.55 12.58
C GLN A 134 -7.90 -4.45 13.85
N ALA A 135 -7.32 -3.85 14.88
CA ALA A 135 -8.04 -3.40 16.06
C ALA A 135 -8.32 -1.90 15.89
N ILE A 136 -9.60 -1.55 15.71
CA ILE A 136 -10.01 -0.15 15.51
C ILE A 136 -10.63 0.35 16.80
N SER A 137 -10.06 1.42 17.35
CA SER A 137 -10.62 2.16 18.49
C SER A 137 -10.85 3.60 18.08
N ILE A 138 -12.06 4.08 18.35
CA ILE A 138 -12.50 5.42 18.00
C ILE A 138 -12.66 6.21 19.30
N TYR A 139 -12.15 7.42 19.34
CA TYR A 139 -12.20 8.29 20.51
C TYR A 139 -12.92 9.62 20.19
N ASN A 140 -13.68 10.10 21.18
CA ASN A 140 -14.32 11.41 21.17
C ASN A 140 -13.33 12.52 21.59
N ARG A 141 -13.83 13.76 21.73
CA ARG A 141 -13.02 14.92 22.15
C ARG A 141 -12.43 14.84 23.55
N ASP A 142 -13.13 14.17 24.44
CA ASP A 142 -12.72 13.97 25.84
C ASP A 142 -11.77 12.77 25.98
N ASN A 143 -11.25 12.25 24.86
CA ASN A 143 -10.44 11.05 24.78
C ASN A 143 -11.14 9.80 25.36
N LYS A 144 -12.47 9.81 25.38
CA LYS A 144 -13.30 8.65 25.74
C LYS A 144 -13.57 7.83 24.50
N ARG A 145 -13.44 6.52 24.66
CA ARG A 145 -13.70 5.58 23.58
C ARG A 145 -15.18 5.54 23.25
N ILE A 146 -15.52 5.55 21.97
CA ILE A 146 -16.88 5.47 21.47
C ILE A 146 -17.08 4.22 20.60
N THR A 147 -18.30 3.71 20.61
CA THR A 147 -18.77 2.70 19.66
C THR A 147 -19.03 3.35 18.29
N ARG A 148 -19.22 2.53 17.24
CA ARG A 148 -19.63 3.05 15.92
C ARG A 148 -20.96 3.81 15.96
N GLU A 149 -21.80 3.52 16.93
CA GLU A 149 -23.10 4.14 17.15
C GLU A 149 -23.00 5.47 17.92
N GLY A 150 -21.79 5.87 18.35
CA GLY A 150 -21.56 7.11 19.08
C GLY A 150 -21.78 7.02 20.60
N ALA A 151 -22.05 5.82 21.14
CA ALA A 151 -22.17 5.62 22.58
C ALA A 151 -20.80 5.50 23.24
N ILE A 152 -20.65 5.97 24.49
CA ILE A 152 -19.41 5.85 25.26
C ILE A 152 -19.18 4.38 25.64
N ALA A 153 -18.09 3.81 25.14
CA ALA A 153 -17.69 2.44 25.41
C ALA A 153 -16.80 2.40 26.66
N LEU A 154 -17.42 2.26 27.84
CA LEU A 154 -16.68 2.22 29.11
C LEU A 154 -15.81 0.95 29.26
N ASP A 155 -16.22 -0.20 28.71
CA ASP A 155 -15.52 -1.49 28.90
C ASP A 155 -15.50 -2.44 27.68
N GLN A 156 -15.88 -1.98 26.48
CA GLN A 156 -15.82 -2.86 25.31
C GLN A 156 -14.38 -3.07 24.84
N ALA A 157 -13.98 -4.31 24.57
CA ALA A 157 -12.72 -4.62 23.89
C ALA A 157 -12.68 -4.00 22.47
N PRO A 158 -11.51 -3.61 21.93
CA PRO A 158 -11.40 -3.10 20.56
C PRO A 158 -12.03 -4.05 19.55
N GLU A 159 -12.69 -3.50 18.53
CA GLU A 159 -13.25 -4.32 17.45
C GLU A 159 -12.09 -4.89 16.63
N ILE A 160 -11.86 -6.19 16.79
CA ILE A 160 -10.83 -6.94 16.06
C ILE A 160 -11.46 -7.44 14.77
N LYS A 161 -11.01 -6.90 13.64
CA LYS A 161 -11.51 -7.28 12.32
C LYS A 161 -10.38 -7.87 11.46
N PRO A 162 -10.50 -9.12 10.99
CA PRO A 162 -9.62 -9.62 9.95
C PRO A 162 -9.90 -8.88 8.63
N SER A 163 -8.83 -8.43 7.97
CA SER A 163 -8.87 -7.76 6.68
C SER A 163 -7.94 -8.45 5.68
N LEU A 164 -8.41 -8.57 4.45
CA LEU A 164 -7.65 -9.07 3.31
C LEU A 164 -7.80 -8.06 2.19
N ASP A 165 -6.71 -7.34 1.89
CA ASP A 165 -6.67 -6.38 0.80
C ASP A 165 -5.68 -6.84 -0.27
N TYR A 166 -6.06 -6.72 -1.54
CA TYR A 166 -5.14 -6.88 -2.65
C TYR A 166 -4.71 -5.50 -3.14
N LEU A 167 -3.52 -5.05 -2.74
CA LEU A 167 -3.03 -3.71 -3.06
C LEU A 167 -2.12 -3.75 -4.28
N VAL A 168 -2.26 -2.77 -5.17
CA VAL A 168 -1.39 -2.58 -6.33
C VAL A 168 -0.40 -1.48 -6.01
N LEU A 169 0.87 -1.85 -5.84
CA LEU A 169 1.97 -0.91 -5.70
C LEU A 169 2.52 -0.53 -7.07
N GLU A 170 2.86 0.73 -7.25
CA GLU A 170 3.43 1.26 -8.49
C GLU A 170 4.82 1.88 -8.21
N LYS A 171 5.73 1.66 -9.15
CA LYS A 171 7.01 2.37 -9.25
C LYS A 171 7.20 2.86 -10.67
N ARG A 172 7.42 4.16 -10.79
CA ARG A 172 7.89 4.78 -12.04
C ARG A 172 9.41 4.68 -12.07
N MET A 173 9.94 4.16 -13.18
CA MET A 173 11.37 3.85 -13.31
C MET A 173 12.19 4.99 -13.89
N TRP A 174 11.57 6.06 -14.38
CA TRP A 174 12.25 7.24 -14.95
C TRP A 174 12.55 8.35 -13.92
N TYR A 175 12.30 8.11 -12.64
CA TYR A 175 12.82 8.94 -11.55
C TYR A 175 12.95 8.14 -10.26
N GLU A 176 13.80 8.64 -9.37
CA GLU A 176 14.04 8.06 -8.06
C GLU A 176 12.91 8.46 -7.08
N GLY A 177 11.76 7.80 -7.23
CA GLY A 177 10.63 7.90 -6.28
C GLY A 177 10.49 6.70 -5.35
N PRO A 178 9.73 6.80 -4.25
CA PRO A 178 9.33 5.62 -3.49
C PRO A 178 8.34 4.74 -4.28
N TRP A 179 8.07 3.54 -3.77
CA TRP A 179 6.89 2.77 -4.17
C TRP A 179 5.65 3.43 -3.58
N THR A 180 4.55 3.47 -4.34
CA THR A 180 3.28 4.03 -3.86
C THR A 180 2.13 3.06 -4.11
N VAL A 181 1.09 3.10 -3.28
CA VAL A 181 -0.13 2.31 -3.53
C VAL A 181 -1.02 3.06 -4.52
N ARG A 182 -1.29 2.44 -5.66
CA ARG A 182 -2.08 3.02 -6.75
C ARG A 182 -3.55 2.59 -6.71
N ASP A 183 -3.79 1.34 -6.37
CA ASP A 183 -5.10 0.72 -6.49
C ASP A 183 -5.31 -0.35 -5.42
N SER A 184 -6.57 -0.69 -5.16
CA SER A 184 -7.00 -1.75 -4.26
C SER A 184 -8.03 -2.62 -4.95
N LEU A 185 -7.68 -3.88 -5.20
CA LEU A 185 -8.59 -4.88 -5.72
C LEU A 185 -9.38 -5.51 -4.57
N ARG A 186 -10.71 -5.54 -4.68
CA ARG A 186 -11.58 -6.23 -3.74
C ARG A 186 -12.10 -7.52 -4.39
N PRO A 187 -11.87 -8.70 -3.78
CA PRO A 187 -12.42 -9.94 -4.32
C PRO A 187 -13.95 -9.90 -4.28
N GLY A 188 -14.61 -10.25 -5.38
CA GLY A 188 -16.08 -10.30 -5.49
C GLY A 188 -16.77 -8.97 -5.82
N ALA A 189 -16.03 -7.91 -6.17
CA ALA A 189 -16.62 -6.69 -6.71
C ALA A 189 -16.75 -6.79 -8.24
N ASP A 190 -17.98 -6.74 -8.76
CA ASP A 190 -18.23 -6.62 -10.20
C ASP A 190 -17.65 -5.29 -10.71
N TYR A 191 -16.81 -5.37 -11.74
CA TYR A 191 -16.30 -4.18 -12.40
C TYR A 191 -17.41 -3.60 -13.29
N LYS A 192 -17.89 -2.40 -12.97
CA LYS A 192 -18.62 -1.60 -13.96
C LYS A 192 -17.59 -0.97 -14.88
N VAL A 193 -17.41 -1.54 -16.08
CA VAL A 193 -16.66 -0.86 -17.14
C VAL A 193 -17.40 0.44 -17.43
N GLN A 194 -16.83 1.58 -17.04
CA GLN A 194 -17.20 2.84 -17.67
C GLN A 194 -16.54 2.83 -19.04
N SER A 195 -17.33 2.54 -20.07
CA SER A 195 -16.94 2.85 -21.45
C SER A 195 -16.65 4.34 -21.52
N MET A 196 -15.42 4.69 -21.92
CA MET A 196 -15.09 6.05 -22.36
C MET A 196 -15.89 6.42 -23.60
#